data_AF-K3W8P5-F1
#
_entry.id   AF-K3W8P5-F1
#
_cell.length_a   1.000
_cell.length_b   1.000
_cell.length_c   1.000
_cell.angle_alpha   90.00
_cell.angle_beta   90.00
_cell.angle_gamma   90.00
#
_symmetry.space_group_name_H-M   'P 1'
#
loop_
_entity.id
_entity.type
_entity.pdbx_description
1 polymer ?
#
loop_
_entity_poly.entity_id
_entity_poly.type
_entity_poly.pdbx_seq_one_letter_code
_entity_poly.pdbx_strand_id
1 'polypeptide(L)'
;MLVLGVYAITDKRNRPASSFGAPISFALLIMAIGMAFGMNTGYAINPARDFGPRLLTSLAGWGTKVFTLRSHYFWIPLVAPLLGGVAGGGLYKLFVEIHHPPLPASDSDRIGAMV
;
A
#
# COMPACT_ATOMS: atom_id res chain seq x y z
N MET A 1 -2.79 -6.14 -2.05
CA MET A 1 -3.98 -5.66 -1.29
C MET A 1 -3.76 -4.32 -0.62
N LEU A 2 -2.66 -4.11 0.12
CA LEU A 2 -2.43 -2.82 0.78
C LEU A 2 -2.46 -1.62 -0.18
N VAL A 3 -1.62 -1.61 -1.22
CA VAL A 3 -1.56 -0.47 -2.17
C VAL A 3 -2.88 -0.26 -2.92
N LEU A 4 -3.57 -1.35 -3.31
CA LEU A 4 -4.92 -1.27 -3.90
C LEU A 4 -5.89 -0.54 -2.97
N GLY A 5 -5.92 -0.92 -1.69
CA GLY A 5 -6.75 -0.26 -0.68
C GLY A 5 -6.35 1.20 -0.43
N VAL A 6 -5.04 1.51 -0.50
CA VAL A 6 -4.56 2.90 -0.40
C VAL A 6 -5.14 3.75 -1.52
N TYR A 7 -5.03 3.29 -2.78
CA TYR A 7 -5.64 3.99 -3.91
C TYR A 7 -7.14 4.19 -3.68
N ALA A 8 -7.86 3.14 -3.28
CA ALA A 8 -9.30 3.22 -3.03
C ALA A 8 -9.70 4.26 -1.96
N ILE A 9 -8.90 4.40 -0.90
CA ILE A 9 -9.14 5.38 0.18
C ILE A 9 -8.81 6.81 -0.27
N THR A 10 -7.78 6.97 -1.10
CA THR A 10 -7.27 8.29 -1.53
C THR A 10 -7.92 8.84 -2.80
N ASP A 11 -8.57 8.00 -3.61
CA ASP A 11 -9.14 8.44 -4.89
C ASP A 11 -10.34 9.37 -4.68
N LYS A 12 -10.19 10.60 -5.16
CA LYS A 12 -11.21 11.66 -5.09
C LYS A 12 -12.42 11.41 -6.00
N ARG A 13 -12.25 10.60 -7.06
CA ARG A 13 -13.33 10.26 -8.01
C ARG A 13 -14.13 9.03 -7.59
N ASN A 14 -13.64 8.28 -6.62
CA ASN A 14 -14.38 7.20 -5.98
C ASN A 14 -15.24 7.78 -4.84
N ARG A 15 -14.97 7.39 -3.60
CA ARG A 15 -15.54 8.00 -2.41
C ARG A 15 -14.42 8.09 -1.36
N PRO A 16 -13.63 9.17 -1.36
CA PRO A 16 -12.47 9.25 -0.49
C PRO A 16 -12.92 9.28 0.98
N ALA A 17 -12.08 8.75 1.85
CA ALA A 17 -12.28 8.95 3.28
C ALA A 17 -12.21 10.46 3.60
N SER A 18 -13.00 10.91 4.58
CA SER A 18 -12.88 12.28 5.08
C SER A 18 -11.48 12.50 5.65
N SER A 19 -11.01 13.75 5.70
CA SER A 19 -9.65 14.05 6.23
C SER A 19 -9.42 13.49 7.63
N PHE A 20 -10.47 13.46 8.47
CA PHE A 20 -10.44 12.87 9.81
C PHE A 20 -10.61 11.35 9.80
N GLY A 21 -11.33 10.79 8.84
CA GLY A 21 -11.57 9.35 8.71
C GLY A 21 -10.44 8.58 8.04
N ALA A 22 -9.62 9.23 7.21
CA ALA A 22 -8.57 8.57 6.45
C ALA A 22 -7.57 7.78 7.33
N PRO A 23 -7.05 8.31 8.45
CA PRO A 23 -6.17 7.55 9.33
C PRO A 23 -6.83 6.28 9.88
N ILE A 24 -8.11 6.36 10.25
CA ILE A 24 -8.88 5.23 10.77
C ILE A 24 -9.08 4.19 9.66
N SER A 25 -9.42 4.61 8.44
CA SER A 25 -9.54 3.71 7.29
C SER A 25 -8.25 2.95 6.99
N PHE A 26 -7.09 3.63 7.06
CA PHE A 26 -5.79 2.97 6.91
C PHE A 26 -5.49 1.99 8.05
N ALA A 27 -5.78 2.36 9.29
CA ALA A 27 -5.59 1.49 10.44
C ALA A 27 -6.44 0.22 10.34
N LEU A 28 -7.72 0.36 9.97
CA LEU A 28 -8.62 -0.77 9.74
C LEU A 28 -8.16 -1.66 8.57
N LEU A 29 -7.69 -1.06 7.48
CA LEU A 29 -7.13 -1.81 6.34
C LEU A 29 -5.92 -2.66 6.77
N ILE A 30 -4.97 -2.06 7.48
CA ILE A 30 -3.77 -2.78 7.96
C ILE A 30 -4.17 -3.87 8.95
N MET A 31 -5.09 -3.56 9.86
CA MET A 31 -5.59 -4.51 10.85
C MET A 31 -6.31 -5.69 10.22
N ALA A 32 -7.17 -5.46 9.22
CA ALA A 32 -7.84 -6.52 8.47
C ALA A 32 -6.84 -7.44 7.74
N ILE A 33 -5.82 -6.87 7.10
CA ILE A 33 -4.75 -7.64 6.45
C ILE A 33 -3.95 -8.45 7.49
N GLY A 34 -3.64 -7.85 8.63
CA GLY A 34 -2.93 -8.51 9.73
C GLY A 34 -3.70 -9.68 10.31
N MET A 35 -5.01 -9.52 10.53
CA MET A 35 -5.87 -10.60 11.04
C MET A 35 -6.04 -11.72 10.02
N ALA A 36 -6.23 -11.40 8.74
CA ALA A 36 -6.48 -12.40 7.70
C ALA A 36 -5.21 -13.17 7.28
N PHE A 37 -4.07 -12.49 7.18
CA PHE A 37 -2.85 -13.05 6.57
C PHE A 37 -1.62 -13.04 7.47
N GLY A 38 -1.71 -12.46 8.68
CA GLY A 38 -0.54 -12.24 9.54
C GLY A 38 0.13 -13.50 10.05
N MET A 39 -0.60 -14.60 10.26
CA MET A 39 -0.01 -15.85 10.78
C MET A 39 0.96 -16.53 9.79
N ASN A 40 0.87 -16.24 8.50
CA ASN A 40 1.73 -16.87 7.49
C ASN A 40 3.17 -16.33 7.56
N THR A 41 3.32 -15.01 7.64
CA THR A 41 4.62 -14.33 7.45
C THR A 41 4.82 -13.10 8.34
N GLY A 42 3.90 -12.83 9.28
CA GLY A 42 3.94 -11.63 10.10
C GLY A 42 3.59 -10.35 9.35
N TYR A 43 2.92 -10.46 8.19
CA TYR A 43 2.52 -9.35 7.31
C TYR A 43 3.67 -8.35 7.07
N ALA A 44 4.79 -8.85 6.55
CA ALA A 44 5.93 -8.04 6.16
C ALA A 44 5.66 -7.25 4.86
N ILE A 45 4.68 -6.33 4.91
CA ILE A 45 4.14 -5.59 3.75
C ILE A 45 4.99 -4.35 3.40
N ASN A 46 6.03 -4.05 4.18
CA ASN A 46 6.89 -2.89 3.97
C ASN A 46 8.37 -3.28 4.17
N PRO A 47 9.23 -3.08 3.15
CA PRO A 47 10.66 -3.37 3.26
C PRO A 47 11.34 -2.69 4.44
N ALA A 48 11.03 -1.43 4.73
CA ALA A 48 11.62 -0.70 5.86
C ALA A 48 11.19 -1.27 7.22
N ARG A 49 9.96 -1.78 7.30
CA ARG A 49 9.37 -2.40 8.51
C ARG A 49 9.99 -3.76 8.84
N ASP A 50 10.68 -4.38 7.89
CA ASP A 50 11.36 -5.67 8.06
C ASP A 50 12.89 -5.51 8.10
N PHE A 51 13.49 -4.80 7.13
CA PHE A 51 14.94 -4.66 7.02
C PHE A 51 15.57 -3.85 8.16
N GLY A 52 14.95 -2.75 8.57
CA GLY A 52 15.48 -1.88 9.64
C GLY A 52 15.66 -2.63 10.96
N PRO A 53 14.61 -3.27 11.50
CA PRO A 53 14.72 -4.11 12.70
C PRO A 53 15.68 -5.30 12.55
N ARG A 54 15.80 -5.90 11.35
CA ARG A 54 16.80 -6.96 11.10
C ARG A 54 18.23 -6.43 11.19
N LEU A 55 18.50 -5.28 10.59
CA LEU A 55 19.83 -4.67 10.68
C LEU A 55 20.17 -4.32 12.12
N LEU A 56 19.23 -3.71 12.85
CA LEU A 56 19.43 -3.39 14.27
C LEU A 56 19.72 -4.65 15.09
N THR A 57 18.94 -5.72 14.91
CA THR A 57 19.16 -6.97 15.66
C THR A 57 20.46 -7.68 15.27
N SER A 58 20.86 -7.62 14.00
CA SER A 58 22.17 -8.09 13.55
C SER A 58 23.30 -7.40 14.32
N LEU A 59 23.22 -6.07 14.49
CA LEU A 59 24.21 -5.26 15.21
C LEU A 59 24.12 -5.44 16.73
N ALA A 60 22.92 -5.71 17.26
CA ALA A 60 22.67 -5.90 18.69
C ALA A 60 23.11 -7.28 19.23
N GLY A 61 23.87 -8.06 18.45
CA GLY A 61 24.46 -9.32 18.90
C GLY A 61 23.79 -10.60 18.38
N TRP A 62 22.71 -10.51 17.60
CA TRP A 62 22.13 -11.69 16.93
C TRP A 62 22.96 -12.15 15.72
N GLY A 63 23.85 -11.30 15.21
CA GLY A 63 24.76 -11.60 14.11
C GLY A 63 24.03 -11.88 12.79
N THR A 64 24.70 -12.57 11.86
CA THR A 64 24.20 -12.82 10.50
C THR A 64 22.99 -13.75 10.42
N LYS A 65 22.64 -14.42 11.53
CA LYS A 65 21.51 -15.36 11.59
C LYS A 65 20.20 -14.70 11.16
N VAL A 66 20.00 -13.42 11.45
CA VAL A 66 18.78 -12.68 11.08
C VAL A 66 18.54 -12.60 9.57
N PHE A 67 19.60 -12.76 8.76
CA PHE A 67 19.55 -12.78 7.30
C PHE A 67 19.61 -14.19 6.71
N THR A 68 20.11 -15.20 7.43
CA THR A 68 20.22 -16.57 6.90
C THR A 68 19.05 -17.49 7.29
N LEU A 69 18.24 -17.09 8.28
CA LEU A 69 17.07 -17.84 8.74
C LEU A 69 16.08 -18.17 7.60
N ARG A 70 15.53 -19.38 7.65
CA ARG A 70 14.51 -19.92 6.71
C ARG A 70 14.90 -19.76 5.23
N SER A 71 16.09 -20.22 4.88
CA SER A 71 16.64 -20.12 3.52
C SER A 71 16.69 -18.68 3.02
N HIS A 72 17.32 -17.81 3.82
CA HIS A 72 17.50 -16.39 3.48
C HIS A 72 16.20 -15.62 3.29
N TYR A 73 15.21 -15.84 4.16
CA TYR A 73 13.86 -15.27 4.01
C TYR A 73 13.83 -13.73 3.89
N PHE A 74 14.86 -13.01 4.37
CA PHE A 74 14.93 -11.54 4.37
C PHE A 74 14.70 -10.88 2.99
N TRP A 75 15.05 -11.54 1.89
CA TRP A 75 14.89 -10.95 0.55
C TRP A 75 13.41 -10.91 0.13
N ILE A 76 12.57 -11.80 0.67
CA ILE A 76 11.15 -11.87 0.31
C ILE A 76 10.41 -10.61 0.76
N PRO A 77 10.46 -10.18 2.04
CA PRO A 77 9.92 -8.88 2.47
C PRO A 77 10.54 -7.65 1.79
N LEU A 78 11.72 -7.78 1.17
CA LEU A 78 12.36 -6.69 0.46
C LEU A 78 11.79 -6.54 -0.96
N VAL A 79 11.61 -7.65 -1.70
CA VAL A 79 11.21 -7.63 -3.11
C VAL A 79 9.70 -7.80 -3.29
N ALA A 80 9.08 -8.73 -2.57
CA ALA A 80 7.67 -9.08 -2.78
C ALA A 80 6.71 -7.91 -2.52
N PRO A 81 6.89 -7.04 -1.50
CA PRO A 81 6.04 -5.88 -1.31
C PRO A 81 6.16 -4.84 -2.42
N LEU A 82 7.33 -4.68 -3.04
CA LEU A 82 7.52 -3.76 -4.15
C LEU A 82 6.73 -4.25 -5.38
N LEU A 83 6.89 -5.52 -5.73
CA LEU A 83 6.14 -6.15 -6.82
C LEU A 83 4.63 -6.15 -6.56
N GLY A 84 4.23 -6.52 -5.34
CA GLY A 84 2.82 -6.53 -4.93
C GLY A 84 2.21 -5.12 -4.85
N GLY A 85 3.02 -4.10 -4.59
CA GLY A 85 2.61 -2.70 -4.60
C GLY A 85 2.29 -2.21 -6.02
N VAL A 86 3.21 -2.45 -6.96
CA VAL A 86 3.00 -2.13 -8.39
C VAL A 86 1.79 -2.88 -8.94
N ALA A 87 1.71 -4.19 -8.70
CA ALA A 87 0.56 -4.99 -9.14
C ALA A 87 -0.75 -4.52 -8.51
N GLY A 88 -0.76 -4.21 -7.21
CA GLY A 88 -1.94 -3.71 -6.50
C GLY A 88 -2.44 -2.37 -7.03
N GLY A 89 -1.54 -1.43 -7.29
CA GLY A 89 -1.89 -0.14 -7.90
C GLY A 89 -2.39 -0.31 -9.34
N GLY A 90 -1.73 -1.14 -10.14
CA GLY A 90 -2.15 -1.46 -11.50
C GLY A 90 -3.55 -2.08 -11.56
N LEU A 91 -3.86 -3.01 -10.65
CA LEU A 91 -5.19 -3.60 -10.53
C LEU A 91 -6.26 -2.56 -10.17
N TYR A 92 -5.97 -1.63 -9.24
CA TYR A 92 -6.91 -0.55 -8.94
C TYR A 92 -7.19 0.31 -10.17
N LYS A 93 -6.14 0.68 -10.90
CA LYS A 93 -6.27 1.48 -12.12
C LYS A 93 -7.16 0.80 -13.14
N LEU A 94 -6.85 -0.46 -13.44
CA LEU A 94 -7.50 -1.25 -14.48
C LEU A 94 -8.96 -1.56 -14.15
N PHE A 95 -9.27 -1.87 -12.89
CA PHE A 95 -10.62 -2.35 -12.54
C PHE A 95 -11.51 -1.28 -11.94
N VAL A 96 -10.95 -0.20 -11.40
CA VAL A 96 -11.73 0.86 -10.72
C VAL A 96 -11.52 2.19 -11.41
N GLU A 97 -10.27 2.66 -11.49
CA GLU A 97 -9.99 4.06 -11.84
C GLU A 97 -10.45 4.44 -13.26
N ILE A 98 -10.25 3.54 -14.24
CA ILE A 98 -10.63 3.79 -15.64
C ILE A 98 -12.15 3.82 -15.86
N HIS A 99 -12.93 3.30 -14.91
CA HIS A 99 -14.39 3.26 -15.00
C HIS A 99 -15.06 4.49 -14.38
N HIS A 100 -14.27 5.46 -13.87
CA HIS A 100 -14.83 6.70 -13.36
C HIS A 100 -15.42 7.56 -14.49
N PRO A 101 -16.56 8.23 -14.24
CA PRO A 101 -17.08 9.21 -15.18
C PRO A 101 -16.08 10.36 -15.38
N PRO A 102 -16.06 10.99 -16.57
CA PRO A 102 -15.30 12.22 -16.77
C PRO A 102 -15.68 13.26 -15.73
N LEU A 103 -14.70 14.02 -15.26
CA LEU A 103 -14.99 15.15 -14.37
C LEU A 103 -15.90 16.14 -15.11
N PRO A 104 -16.89 16.75 -14.42
CA PRO A 104 -17.63 17.87 -14.99
C PRO A 104 -16.65 18.94 -15.44
N ALA A 105 -16.83 19.48 -16.65
CA ALA A 105 -16.02 20.59 -17.15
C ALA A 105 -16.00 21.71 -16.11
N SER A 106 -14.81 22.24 -15.82
CA SER A 106 -14.66 23.34 -14.87
C SER A 106 -15.35 24.60 -15.42
N ASP A 107 -15.83 25.49 -14.55
CA ASP A 107 -16.46 26.75 -15.02
C ASP A 107 -15.51 27.59 -15.88
N SER A 108 -14.19 27.46 -15.71
CA SER A 108 -13.17 28.05 -16.59
C SER A 108 -13.19 27.49 -18.01
N ASP A 109 -13.48 26.20 -18.20
CA ASP A 109 -13.58 25.58 -19.52
C ASP A 109 -14.86 26.01 -20.25
N ARG A 110 -15.93 26.28 -19.49
CA ARG A 110 -17.21 26.78 -20.01
C ARG A 110 -17.12 28.24 -20.46
N ILE A 111 -16.44 29.07 -19.68
CA ILE A 111 -16.20 30.48 -20.02
C ILE A 111 -15.28 30.60 -21.24
N GLY A 112 -14.21 29.78 -21.31
CA GLY A 112 -13.30 29.78 -22.46
C GLY A 112 -13.90 29.23 -23.77
N ALA A 113 -14.97 28.45 -23.71
CA ALA A 113 -15.70 27.98 -24.90
C ALA A 113 -16.83 28.93 -25.35
N MET A 114 -17.11 29.98 -24.57
CA MET A 114 -18.12 31.01 -24.87
C MET A 114 -17.51 32.31 -25.40
N VAL A 115 -16.17 32.43 -25.44
CA VAL A 115 -15.40 33.57 -26.00
C VAL A 115 -14.70 33.11 -27.27
#